data_AF-A0A2I0VDP1-F1
#
_entry.id   AF-A0A2I0VDP1-F1
#
_cell.length_a   1.000
_cell.length_b   1.000
_cell.length_c   1.000
_cell.angle_alpha   90.00
_cell.angle_beta   90.00
_cell.angle_gamma   90.00
#
_symmetry.space_group_name_H-M   'P 1'
#
loop_
_entity.id
_entity.type
_entity.pdbx_description
1 polymer ?
#
loop_
_entity_poly.entity_id
_entity_poly.type
_entity_poly.pdbx_seq_one_letter_code
_entity_poly.pdbx_strand_id
1 'polypeptide(L)'
;MGDASELLFMRIITGAGRSECRIDRKVVTWDDYNSRFKSMGILLKAMNFLLFQDDVGSIASKNPKELAALLEQISSSDKLKKKGVL
;
A
#
# COMPACT_ATOMS: atom_id res chain seq x y z
N MET A 1 -0.70 30.86 -11.66
CA MET A 1 -1.79 29.91 -11.39
C MET A 1 -1.24 28.54 -11.67
N GLY A 2 -1.03 27.72 -10.64
CA GLY A 2 -0.43 26.39 -10.81
C GLY A 2 -1.47 25.44 -11.38
N ASP A 3 -1.21 24.90 -12.57
CA ASP A 3 -2.01 23.82 -13.12
C ASP A 3 -1.84 22.58 -12.23
N ALA A 4 -2.77 22.37 -11.31
CA ALA A 4 -2.88 21.10 -10.61
C ALA A 4 -3.33 20.06 -11.64
N SER A 5 -2.38 19.37 -12.27
CA SER A 5 -2.68 18.26 -13.17
C SER A 5 -3.33 17.14 -12.36
N GLU A 6 -4.61 16.89 -12.60
CA GLU A 6 -5.31 15.74 -12.02
C GLU A 6 -4.73 14.43 -12.57
N LEU A 7 -4.67 13.40 -11.72
CA LEU A 7 -4.15 12.08 -12.06
C LEU A 7 -5.23 11.04 -11.77
N LEU A 8 -5.70 10.33 -12.80
CA LEU A 8 -6.80 9.37 -12.66
C LEU A 8 -6.26 7.95 -12.50
N PHE A 9 -6.58 7.31 -11.37
CA PHE A 9 -6.31 5.90 -11.13
C PHE A 9 -7.60 5.07 -11.28
N MET A 10 -7.50 3.93 -11.97
CA MET A 10 -8.61 3.01 -12.14
C MET A 10 -8.14 1.56 -12.07
N ARG A 11 -8.91 0.72 -11.37
CA ARG A 11 -8.74 -0.73 -11.36
C ARG A 11 -10.07 -1.37 -11.79
N ILE A 12 -10.01 -2.22 -12.81
CA ILE A 12 -11.19 -2.92 -13.35
C ILE A 12 -11.03 -4.41 -13.05
N ILE A 13 -12.06 -5.02 -12.47
CA ILE A 13 -12.17 -6.48 -12.40
C ILE A 13 -13.03 -6.93 -13.57
N THR A 14 -12.41 -7.66 -14.50
CA THR A 14 -13.07 -8.18 -15.70
C THR A 14 -14.02 -9.33 -15.35
N GLY A 15 -14.96 -9.66 -16.24
CA GLY A 15 -15.88 -10.80 -16.06
C GLY A 15 -15.17 -12.16 -15.91
N ALA A 16 -13.92 -12.27 -16.37
CA ALA A 16 -13.07 -13.44 -16.17
C ALA A 16 -12.28 -13.43 -14.84
N GLY A 17 -12.56 -12.48 -13.94
CA GLY A 17 -11.90 -12.34 -12.64
C GLY A 17 -10.49 -11.74 -12.71
N ARG A 18 -10.01 -11.31 -13.88
CA ARG A 18 -8.70 -10.66 -14.02
C ARG A 18 -8.78 -9.19 -13.62
N SER A 19 -7.72 -8.70 -12.99
CA SER A 19 -7.56 -7.28 -12.65
C SER A 19 -6.78 -6.55 -13.73
N GLU A 20 -7.32 -5.44 -14.23
CA GLU A 20 -6.63 -4.50 -15.12
C GLU A 20 -6.43 -3.16 -14.39
N CYS A 21 -5.23 -2.60 -14.46
CA CYS A 21 -4.89 -1.33 -13.83
C CYS A 21 -4.66 -0.25 -14.89
N ARG A 22 -5.14 0.97 -14.62
CA ARG A 22 -5.00 2.12 -15.53
C ARG A 22 -4.60 3.39 -14.79
N ILE A 23 -3.72 4.17 -15.41
CA ILE A 23 -3.40 5.55 -15.04
C ILE A 23 -3.72 6.43 -16.24
N ASP A 24 -4.52 7.48 -16.04
CA ASP A 24 -4.98 8.38 -17.11
C ASP A 24 -5.57 7.64 -18.31
N ARG A 25 -6.38 6.63 -18.00
CA ARG A 25 -7.04 5.71 -18.97
C ARG A 25 -6.10 4.80 -19.76
N LYS A 26 -4.78 4.86 -19.54
CA LYS A 26 -3.80 3.95 -20.14
C LYS A 26 -3.60 2.72 -19.27
N VAL A 27 -3.63 1.53 -19.88
CA VAL A 27 -3.34 0.28 -19.19
C VAL A 27 -1.87 0.26 -18.77
N VAL A 28 -1.63 -0.08 -17.51
CA VAL A 28 -0.29 -0.18 -16.92
C VAL A 28 -0.13 -1.49 -16.18
N THR A 29 1.12 -1.89 -15.96
CA THR A 29 1.41 -3.06 -15.12
C THR A 29 1.05 -2.78 -13.66
N TRP A 30 0.89 -3.84 -12.88
CA TRP A 30 0.69 -3.71 -11.42
C TRP A 30 1.86 -2.98 -10.74
N ASP A 31 3.09 -3.23 -11.19
CA ASP A 31 4.29 -2.63 -10.60
C ASP A 31 4.39 -1.14 -10.90
N ASP A 32 4.06 -0.72 -12.13
CA ASP A 32 4.00 0.70 -12.50
C ASP A 32 2.88 1.42 -11.76
N TYR A 33 1.71 0.79 -11.65
CA TYR A 33 0.57 1.32 -10.90
C TYR A 33 0.96 1.59 -9.44
N ASN A 34 1.56 0.60 -8.77
CA ASN A 34 2.01 0.72 -7.40
C ASN A 34 3.17 1.73 -7.24
N SER A 35 4.08 1.79 -8.21
CA SER A 35 5.21 2.74 -8.19
C SER A 35 4.73 4.19 -8.31
N ARG A 36 3.65 4.44 -9.06
CA ARG A 36 3.04 5.77 -9.13
C ARG A 36 2.46 6.19 -7.78
N PHE A 37 1.75 5.31 -7.06
CA PHE A 37 1.31 5.60 -5.69
C PHE A 37 2.47 5.89 -4.74
N LYS A 38 3.54 5.08 -4.80
CA LYS A 38 4.75 5.30 -4.00
C LYS A 38 5.39 6.66 -4.26
N SER A 39 5.40 7.13 -5.52
CA SER A 39 5.95 8.45 -5.85
C SER A 39 5.18 9.61 -5.20
N MET A 40 3.94 9.37 -4.76
CA MET A 40 3.10 10.33 -4.02
C MET A 40 3.11 10.07 -2.51
N GLY A 41 3.98 9.18 -2.00
CA GLY A 41 4.01 8.80 -0.59
C GLY A 41 2.92 7.81 -0.16
N ILE A 42 2.16 7.24 -1.11
CA ILE A 42 1.08 6.29 -0.83
C ILE A 42 1.60 4.86 -0.99
N LEU A 43 1.67 4.12 0.12
CA LEU A 43 2.10 2.72 0.14
C LEU A 43 0.90 1.78 0.21
N LEU A 44 0.46 1.28 -0.95
CA LEU A 44 -0.72 0.39 -1.05
C LEU A 44 -0.59 -0.90 -0.20
N LYS A 45 0.64 -1.43 -0.06
CA LYS A 45 0.90 -2.66 0.71
C LYS A 45 0.97 -2.44 2.22
N ALA A 46 1.23 -1.21 2.67
CA ALA A 46 1.44 -0.92 4.08
C ALA A 46 0.13 -0.55 4.81
N MET A 47 -0.95 -0.28 4.06
CA MET A 47 -2.26 0.08 4.61
C MET A 47 -2.21 1.24 5.63
N ASN A 48 -1.21 2.12 5.50
CA ASN A 48 -0.91 3.20 6.45
C ASN A 48 -2.05 4.22 6.65
N PHE A 49 -3.07 4.19 5.80
CA PHE A 49 -4.16 5.17 5.76
C PHE A 49 -5.55 4.52 5.79
N LEU A 50 -5.64 3.21 6.02
CA LEU A 50 -6.91 2.50 6.12
C LEU A 50 -7.11 2.04 7.56
N LEU A 51 -8.11 2.62 8.22
CA LEU A 51 -8.63 2.13 9.49
C LEU A 51 -9.93 1.41 9.21
N PHE A 52 -9.99 0.11 9.47
CA PHE A 52 -11.22 -0.66 9.40
C PHE A 52 -11.98 -0.52 10.72
N GLN A 53 -13.28 -0.80 10.68
CA GLN A 53 -14.07 -0.95 11.89
C GLN A 53 -13.44 -2.05 12.76
N ASP A 54 -13.35 -1.81 14.07
CA ASP A 54 -12.67 -2.64 15.08
C ASP A 54 -11.12 -2.62 15.10
N ASP A 55 -10.45 -1.98 14.12
CA ASP A 55 -8.98 -1.88 14.13
C ASP A 55 -8.44 -1.09 15.33
N VAL A 56 -9.18 -0.08 15.78
CA VAL A 56 -8.75 0.77 16.91
C VAL A 56 -8.59 -0.05 18.19
N GLY A 57 -9.56 -0.92 18.48
CA GLY A 57 -9.49 -1.83 19.64
C GLY A 57 -8.39 -2.88 19.48
N SER A 58 -8.23 -3.42 18.27
CA SER A 58 -7.19 -4.41 17.97
C SER A 58 -5.78 -3.84 18.11
N ILE A 59 -5.54 -2.60 17.64
CA ILE A 59 -4.25 -1.91 17.79
C ILE A 59 -3.98 -1.57 19.26
N ALA A 60 -4.98 -1.06 19.99
CA ALA A 60 -4.85 -0.73 21.40
C ALA A 60 -4.55 -1.96 22.29
N SER A 61 -4.96 -3.15 21.84
CA SER A 61 -4.76 -4.41 22.57
C SER A 61 -3.42 -5.09 22.27
N LYS A 62 -2.59 -4.55 21.36
CA LYS A 62 -1.30 -5.15 20.98
C LYS A 62 -0.30 -5.09 22.14
N ASN A 63 0.41 -6.20 22.35
CA ASN A 63 1.56 -6.21 23.26
C ASN A 63 2.79 -5.54 22.59
N PRO A 64 3.86 -5.20 23.35
CA PRO A 64 5.02 -4.50 22.80
C PRO A 64 5.69 -5.19 21.61
N LYS A 65 5.68 -6.52 21.56
CA LYS A 65 6.28 -7.29 20.44
C LYS A 65 5.44 -7.19 19.18
N GLU A 66 4.13 -7.25 19.31
CA GLU A 66 3.18 -7.08 18.20
C GLU A 66 3.19 -5.66 17.66
N LEU A 67 3.31 -4.67 18.55
CA LEU A 67 3.43 -3.26 18.14
C LEU A 67 4.74 -2.99 17.39
N ALA A 68 5.86 -3.56 17.87
CA ALA A 68 7.13 -3.48 17.15
C ALA A 68 7.05 -4.17 15.78
N ALA A 69 6.39 -5.33 15.68
CA ALA A 69 6.18 -5.99 14.39
C ALA A 69 5.33 -5.13 13.43
N LEU A 70 4.27 -4.49 13.93
CA LEU A 70 3.45 -3.56 13.16
C LEU A 70 4.27 -2.36 12.64
N LEU A 71 5.11 -1.78 13.50
CA LEU A 71 6.01 -0.68 13.13
C LEU A 71 6.96 -1.10 11.99
N GLU A 72 7.57 -2.27 12.11
CA GLU A 72 8.48 -2.83 11.10
C GLU A 72 7.79 -3.10 9.75
N GLN A 73 6.50 -3.46 9.77
CA GLN A 73 5.71 -3.62 8.54
C GLN A 73 5.39 -2.28 7.88
N ILE A 74 5.02 -1.27 8.68
CA ILE A 74 4.72 0.09 8.21
C ILE A 74 5.97 0.72 7.58
N SER A 75 7.13 0.56 8.21
CA SER A 75 8.42 1.05 7.71
C SER A 75 9.00 0.20 6.57
N SER A 76 8.45 -1.00 6.32
CA SER A 76 9.04 -2.03 5.47
C SER A 76 10.44 -2.54 5.91
N SER A 77 10.87 -2.30 7.15
CA SER A 77 12.14 -2.82 7.67
C SER A 77 12.07 -4.32 8.03
N ASP A 78 10.86 -4.88 8.14
CA ASP A 78 10.62 -6.33 8.25
C ASP A 78 11.29 -7.14 7.12
N LYS A 79 11.38 -6.57 5.92
CA LYS A 79 12.06 -7.19 4.76
C LYS A 79 13.57 -7.35 4.96
N LEU A 80 14.17 -6.58 5.87
CA LEU A 80 15.60 -6.66 6.18
C LEU A 80 15.91 -7.74 7.22
N LYS A 81 14.92 -8.23 7.97
CA LYS A 81 15.13 -9.32 8.95
C LYS A 81 15.65 -10.61 8.34
N LYS A 82 15.36 -10.88 7.05
CA LYS A 82 15.86 -12.07 6.34
C LYS A 82 17.31 -11.95 5.83
N LYS A 83 18.01 -10.84 6.08
CA LYS A 83 19.43 -10.67 5.71
C LYS A 83 20.41 -10.81 6.89
N GLY A 84 19.96 -11.32 8.04
CA GLY A 84 20.81 -11.57 9.20
C GLY A 84 21.07 -13.06 9.45
N VAL A 85 22.32 -13.47 9.21
CA VAL A 85 23.09 -14.56 9.86
C VAL A 85 22.78 -16.01 9.43
N LEU A 86 23.58 -16.52 8.48
CA LEU A 86 24.52 -17.60 8.82
C LEU A 86 25.75 -16.98 9.48
#